data_AF-A0A0A0BT37-F1
#
_entry.id   AF-A0A0A0BT37-F1
#
_cell.length_a   1.000
_cell.length_b   1.000
_cell.length_c   1.000
_cell.angle_alpha   90.00
_cell.angle_beta   90.00
_cell.angle_gamma   90.00
#
_symmetry.space_group_name_H-M   'P 1'
#
loop_
_entity.id
_entity.type
_entity.pdbx_description
1 polymer ?
#
loop_
_entity_poly.entity_id
_entity_poly.type
_entity_poly.pdbx_seq_one_letter_code
_entity_poly.pdbx_strand_id
1 'polypeptide(L)'
;MAAVPSARDQAHTLRRLHDGSGLLAAAALRKLDENLAWYRALPAEDRSWLGLVVQAGISNFITWFSDPSTPPHGAGEIFAAAPPELTRSISLQHTLQLVRLIVEVVEDHSERLAAPGGERDLREAVLRYSREVAFSAAEVYARAAEVRGAWDARLEALVVDAIVRGDADDALRSRVAALGWSGHGSALVMVGTTSHPL
;
A
#
# COMPACT_ATOMS: atom_id res chain seq x y z
N MET A 1 -25.93 -11.04 -20.34
CA MET A 1 -24.91 -10.32 -21.13
C MET A 1 -24.90 -8.89 -20.61
N ALA A 2 -23.89 -8.48 -19.83
CA ALA A 2 -23.78 -7.08 -19.40
C ALA A 2 -23.50 -6.25 -20.66
N ALA A 3 -24.32 -5.23 -20.92
CA ALA A 3 -24.11 -4.34 -22.05
C ALA A 3 -22.76 -3.64 -21.85
N VAL A 4 -21.90 -3.67 -22.86
CA VAL A 4 -20.68 -2.87 -22.84
C VAL A 4 -21.13 -1.40 -22.82
N PRO A 5 -20.66 -0.58 -21.86
CA PRO A 5 -21.08 0.81 -21.77
C PRO A 5 -20.86 1.51 -23.10
N SER A 6 -21.85 2.28 -23.56
CA SER A 6 -21.64 3.08 -24.75
C SER A 6 -20.57 4.13 -24.44
N ALA A 7 -19.71 4.45 -25.41
CA ALA A 7 -18.66 5.48 -25.23
C ALA A 7 -19.24 6.83 -24.75
N ARG A 8 -20.52 7.10 -25.06
CA ARG A 8 -21.26 8.29 -24.61
C ARG A 8 -21.59 8.23 -23.12
N ASP A 9 -21.96 7.08 -22.59
CA ASP A 9 -22.30 6.88 -21.17
C ASP A 9 -21.06 6.92 -20.29
N GLN A 10 -19.94 6.38 -20.78
CA GLN A 10 -18.64 6.50 -20.12
C GLN A 10 -18.19 7.96 -20.07
N ALA A 11 -18.28 8.71 -21.17
CA ALA A 11 -17.94 10.13 -21.20
C ALA A 11 -18.87 11.00 -20.34
N HIS A 12 -20.13 10.61 -20.16
CA HIS A 12 -21.05 11.28 -19.22
C HIS A 12 -20.67 10.98 -17.77
N THR A 13 -20.39 9.71 -17.45
CA THR A 13 -19.93 9.30 -16.12
C THR A 13 -18.61 9.96 -15.74
N LEU A 14 -17.64 10.04 -16.67
CA LEU A 14 -16.37 10.76 -16.47
C LEU A 14 -16.58 12.23 -16.10
N ARG A 15 -17.48 12.94 -16.80
CA ARG A 15 -17.80 14.33 -16.46
C ARG A 15 -18.37 14.44 -15.05
N ARG A 16 -19.32 13.58 -14.70
CA ARG A 16 -19.91 13.56 -13.35
C ARG A 16 -18.89 13.21 -12.26
N LEU A 17 -17.93 12.32 -12.54
CA LEU A 17 -16.82 12.01 -11.65
C LEU A 17 -15.89 13.21 -11.45
N HIS A 18 -15.53 13.91 -12.54
CA HIS A 18 -14.73 15.14 -12.45
C HIS A 18 -15.46 16.23 -11.65
N ASP A 19 -16.74 16.49 -11.95
CA ASP A 19 -17.56 17.47 -11.23
C ASP A 19 -17.78 17.07 -9.76
N GLY A 20 -17.85 15.77 -9.49
CA GLY A 20 -18.04 15.18 -8.16
C GLY A 20 -16.75 15.00 -7.34
N SER A 21 -15.57 15.27 -7.90
CA SER A 21 -14.28 15.06 -7.24
C SER A 21 -14.16 15.79 -5.88
N GLY A 22 -14.60 17.05 -5.82
CA GLY A 22 -14.63 17.83 -4.58
C GLY A 22 -15.56 17.24 -3.52
N LEU A 23 -16.69 16.66 -3.94
CA LEU A 23 -17.61 15.97 -3.04
C LEU A 23 -16.98 14.70 -2.47
N LEU A 24 -16.33 13.90 -3.33
CA LEU A 24 -15.61 12.70 -2.93
C LEU A 24 -14.50 13.03 -1.92
N ALA A 25 -13.70 14.06 -2.19
CA ALA A 25 -12.62 14.45 -1.29
C ALA A 25 -13.13 14.93 0.07
N ALA A 26 -14.20 15.73 0.08
CA ALA A 26 -14.83 16.15 1.32
C ALA A 26 -15.41 14.96 2.11
N ALA A 27 -16.01 13.98 1.42
CA ALA A 27 -16.48 12.75 2.06
C ALA A 27 -15.34 11.91 2.64
N ALA A 28 -14.23 11.78 1.92
CA ALA A 28 -13.05 11.08 2.39
C ALA A 28 -12.43 11.75 3.62
N LEU A 29 -12.27 13.07 3.61
CA LEU A 29 -11.76 13.82 4.78
C LEU A 29 -12.67 13.67 6.00
N ARG A 30 -14.00 13.69 5.82
CA ARG A 30 -14.94 13.42 6.93
C ARG A 30 -14.77 12.00 7.48
N LYS A 31 -14.74 10.98 6.61
CA LYS A 31 -14.54 9.60 7.06
C LYS A 31 -13.18 9.39 7.75
N LEU A 32 -12.12 10.08 7.30
CA LEU A 32 -10.82 10.07 7.97
C LEU A 32 -10.94 10.61 9.39
N ASP A 33 -11.58 11.78 9.54
CA ASP A 33 -11.79 12.41 10.83
C ASP A 33 -12.69 11.59 11.76
N GLU A 34 -13.72 10.91 11.23
CA GLU A 34 -14.64 10.08 12.02
C GLU A 34 -13.99 8.75 12.44
N ASN A 35 -13.34 8.05 11.50
CA ASN A 35 -12.98 6.64 11.67
C ASN A 35 -11.54 6.40 12.09
N LEU A 36 -10.61 7.32 11.80
CA LEU A 36 -9.18 7.08 12.02
C LEU A 36 -8.61 7.95 13.14
N ALA A 37 -8.42 7.34 14.32
CA ALA A 37 -7.85 8.02 15.48
C ALA A 37 -6.45 8.60 15.23
N TRP A 38 -5.62 7.91 14.45
CA TRP A 38 -4.28 8.40 14.09
C TRP A 38 -4.35 9.66 13.23
N TYR A 39 -5.35 9.79 12.35
CA TYR A 39 -5.51 10.98 11.52
C TYR A 39 -5.80 12.19 12.40
N ARG A 40 -6.70 12.03 13.40
CA ARG A 40 -7.00 13.08 14.38
C ARG A 40 -5.81 13.46 15.25
N ALA A 41 -4.88 12.53 15.49
CA ALA A 41 -3.67 12.77 16.27
C ALA A 41 -2.58 13.52 15.49
N LEU A 42 -2.71 13.67 14.17
CA LEU A 42 -1.72 14.35 13.36
C LEU A 42 -1.72 15.88 13.55
N PRO A 43 -0.53 16.51 13.49
CA PRO A 43 -0.41 17.95 13.32
C PRO A 43 -1.29 18.48 12.18
N ALA A 44 -1.75 19.72 12.30
CA ALA A 44 -2.59 20.34 11.27
C ALA A 44 -1.91 20.38 9.89
N GLU A 45 -0.59 20.55 9.86
CA GLU A 45 0.22 20.52 8.65
C GLU A 45 0.19 19.16 7.95
N ASP A 46 0.47 18.07 8.67
CA ASP A 46 0.38 16.70 8.13
C ASP A 46 -1.05 16.38 7.63
N ARG A 47 -2.07 16.81 8.38
CA ARG A 47 -3.47 16.63 7.96
C ARG A 47 -3.78 17.39 6.66
N SER A 48 -3.19 18.56 6.46
CA SER A 48 -3.35 19.33 5.22
C SER A 48 -2.73 18.62 4.02
N TRP A 49 -1.56 18.00 4.19
CA TRP A 49 -0.91 17.22 3.13
C TRP A 49 -1.70 15.95 2.81
N LEU A 50 -2.29 15.29 3.80
CA LEU A 50 -3.19 14.17 3.56
C LEU A 50 -4.41 14.57 2.72
N GLY A 51 -4.90 15.80 2.85
CA GLY A 51 -5.92 16.34 1.94
C GLY A 51 -5.48 16.32 0.48
N LEU A 52 -4.22 16.67 0.19
CA LEU A 52 -3.67 16.58 -1.17
C LEU A 52 -3.57 15.12 -1.66
N VAL A 53 -3.19 14.21 -0.78
CA VAL A 53 -3.12 12.77 -1.10
C VAL A 53 -4.50 12.21 -1.42
N VAL A 54 -5.54 12.61 -0.69
CA VAL A 54 -6.94 12.24 -0.99
C VAL A 54 -7.34 12.71 -2.39
N GLN A 55 -7.05 13.96 -2.74
CA GLN A 55 -7.35 14.51 -4.07
C GLN A 55 -6.60 13.77 -5.17
N ALA A 56 -5.32 13.46 -4.95
CA ALA A 56 -4.50 12.69 -5.88
C ALA A 56 -5.06 11.27 -6.08
N GLY A 57 -5.46 10.58 -5.00
CA GLY A 57 -6.06 9.26 -5.06
C GLY A 57 -7.37 9.23 -5.86
N ILE A 58 -8.25 10.22 -5.65
CA ILE A 58 -9.50 10.36 -6.44
C ILE A 58 -9.17 10.63 -7.91
N SER A 59 -8.22 11.52 -8.19
CA SER A 59 -7.79 11.82 -9.57
C SER A 59 -7.17 10.60 -10.27
N ASN A 60 -6.46 9.75 -9.54
CA ASN A 60 -5.90 8.51 -10.06
C ASN A 60 -7.00 7.52 -10.46
N PHE A 61 -8.06 7.39 -9.64
CA PHE A 61 -9.23 6.59 -10.00
C PHE A 61 -9.90 7.13 -11.28
N ILE A 62 -10.14 8.45 -11.36
CA ILE A 62 -10.81 9.05 -12.53
C ILE A 62 -9.97 8.87 -13.79
N THR A 63 -8.66 9.08 -13.71
CA THR A 63 -7.71 8.85 -14.80
C THR A 63 -7.77 7.40 -15.25
N TRP A 64 -7.69 6.45 -14.32
CA TRP A 64 -7.79 5.03 -14.63
C TRP A 64 -9.16 4.65 -15.25
N PHE A 65 -10.26 5.24 -14.77
CA PHE A 65 -11.59 4.99 -15.33
C PHE A 65 -11.72 5.48 -16.78
N SER A 66 -10.91 6.47 -17.19
CA SER A 66 -10.88 6.94 -18.57
C SER A 66 -10.17 5.96 -19.52
N ASP A 67 -9.17 5.21 -19.01
CA ASP A 67 -8.48 4.15 -19.75
C ASP A 67 -8.14 2.96 -18.83
N PRO A 68 -9.11 2.03 -18.63
CA PRO A 68 -8.91 0.86 -17.77
C PRO A 68 -7.94 -0.19 -18.33
N SER A 69 -7.39 0.02 -19.55
CA SER A 69 -6.36 -0.87 -20.11
C SER A 69 -4.99 -0.68 -19.45
N THR A 70 -4.80 0.46 -18.79
CA THR A 70 -3.61 0.74 -17.99
C THR A 70 -3.80 0.25 -16.55
N PRO A 71 -2.77 -0.37 -15.94
CA PRO A 71 -2.83 -0.70 -14.52
C PRO A 71 -2.93 0.59 -13.69
N PRO A 72 -3.74 0.59 -12.62
CA PRO A 72 -3.85 1.76 -11.77
C PRO A 72 -2.54 2.03 -11.04
N HIS A 73 -2.32 3.30 -10.72
CA HIS A 73 -1.20 3.73 -9.89
C HIS A 73 -1.19 2.97 -8.56
N GLY A 74 0.01 2.53 -8.16
CA GLY A 74 0.19 1.73 -6.96
C GLY A 74 -0.09 2.49 -5.66
N ALA A 75 -0.28 1.77 -4.55
CA ALA A 75 -0.54 2.38 -3.23
C ALA A 75 0.58 3.34 -2.80
N GLY A 76 1.83 3.06 -3.19
CA GLY A 76 2.98 3.95 -2.94
C GLY A 76 2.99 5.20 -3.83
N GLU A 77 2.46 5.12 -5.04
CA GLU A 77 2.45 6.23 -6.00
C GLU A 77 1.40 7.29 -5.67
N ILE A 78 0.33 6.93 -4.94
CA ILE A 78 -0.66 7.89 -4.44
C ILE A 78 -0.01 8.95 -3.53
N PHE A 79 1.08 8.60 -2.84
CA PHE A 79 1.86 9.50 -2.00
C PHE A 79 2.96 10.26 -2.77
N ALA A 80 3.15 10.02 -4.07
CA ALA A 80 4.12 10.78 -4.88
C ALA A 80 3.74 12.28 -4.98
N ALA A 81 2.46 12.61 -4.78
CA ALA A 81 1.98 13.98 -4.69
C ALA A 81 2.23 14.64 -3.31
N ALA A 82 2.67 13.88 -2.30
CA ALA A 82 2.91 14.38 -0.96
C ALA A 82 4.37 14.85 -0.75
N PRO A 83 4.60 15.81 0.16
CA PRO A 83 5.95 16.17 0.57
C PRO A 83 6.71 15.00 1.23
N PRO A 84 8.05 14.93 1.11
CA PRO A 84 8.89 13.93 1.78
C PRO A 84 8.78 13.94 3.32
N GLU A 85 8.29 15.03 3.89
CA GLU A 85 8.00 15.17 5.32
C GLU A 85 6.87 14.22 5.73
N LEU A 86 5.79 14.17 4.93
CA LEU A 86 4.63 13.31 5.19
C LEU A 86 5.01 11.83 5.07
N THR A 87 5.82 11.48 4.07
CA THR A 87 6.22 10.08 3.86
C THR A 87 7.08 9.52 4.99
N ARG A 88 7.70 10.39 5.81
CA ARG A 88 8.41 10.01 7.04
C ARG A 88 7.50 9.89 8.26
N SER A 89 6.39 10.61 8.31
CA SER A 89 5.45 10.62 9.44
C SER A 89 4.34 9.57 9.33
N ILE A 90 4.05 9.10 8.10
CA ILE A 90 3.00 8.13 7.83
C ILE A 90 3.58 6.71 7.72
N SER A 91 3.00 5.79 8.50
CA SER A 91 3.34 4.37 8.42
C SER A 91 2.68 3.72 7.19
N LEU A 92 3.25 2.61 6.70
CA LEU A 92 2.63 1.80 5.64
C LEU A 92 1.21 1.35 5.99
N GLN A 93 0.94 1.07 7.27
CA GLN A 93 -0.41 0.73 7.73
C GLN A 93 -1.39 1.88 7.53
N HIS A 94 -1.00 3.11 7.87
CA HIS A 94 -1.81 4.30 7.67
C HIS A 94 -2.03 4.60 6.18
N THR A 95 -0.99 4.44 5.35
CA THR A 95 -1.10 4.52 3.88
C THR A 95 -2.18 3.59 3.34
N LEU A 96 -2.23 2.34 3.80
CA LEU A 96 -3.24 1.39 3.35
C LEU A 96 -4.64 1.72 3.84
N GLN A 97 -4.78 2.21 5.07
CA GLN A 97 -6.08 2.66 5.58
C GLN A 97 -6.63 3.83 4.74
N LEU A 98 -5.76 4.77 4.35
CA LEU A 98 -6.14 5.87 3.48
C LEU A 98 -6.61 5.38 2.11
N VAL A 99 -5.85 4.50 1.48
CA VAL A 99 -6.18 3.94 0.16
C VAL A 99 -7.51 3.19 0.18
N ARG A 100 -7.74 2.34 1.19
CA ARG A 100 -9.02 1.63 1.37
C ARG A 100 -10.19 2.59 1.52
N LEU A 101 -10.02 3.64 2.32
CA LEU A 101 -11.05 4.63 2.57
C LEU A 101 -11.39 5.43 1.30
N ILE A 102 -10.40 5.77 0.47
CA ILE A 102 -10.65 6.46 -0.81
C ILE A 102 -11.50 5.58 -1.73
N VAL A 103 -11.16 4.29 -1.85
CA VAL A 103 -11.95 3.33 -2.65
C VAL A 103 -13.38 3.21 -2.11
N GLU A 104 -13.54 3.06 -0.79
CA GLU A 104 -14.85 3.00 -0.12
C GLU A 104 -15.69 4.24 -0.40
N VAL A 105 -15.08 5.43 -0.38
CA VAL A 105 -15.78 6.69 -0.66
C VAL A 105 -16.26 6.75 -2.11
N VAL A 106 -15.45 6.31 -3.08
CA VAL A 106 -15.87 6.25 -4.48
C VAL A 106 -16.99 5.22 -4.66
N GLU A 107 -16.91 4.08 -3.98
CA GLU A 107 -17.94 3.04 -3.98
C GLU A 107 -19.28 3.57 -3.44
N ASP A 108 -19.27 4.19 -2.26
CA ASP A 108 -20.46 4.74 -1.59
C ASP A 108 -21.18 5.80 -2.44
N HIS A 109 -20.42 6.53 -3.27
CA HIS A 109 -20.96 7.61 -4.11
C HIS A 109 -21.19 7.19 -5.56
N SER A 110 -20.90 5.93 -5.92
CA SER A 110 -20.98 5.44 -7.29
C SER A 110 -22.37 5.63 -7.93
N GLU A 111 -23.45 5.34 -7.21
CA GLU A 111 -24.82 5.51 -7.75
C GLU A 111 -25.13 6.97 -8.09
N ARG A 112 -24.66 7.89 -7.25
CA ARG A 112 -24.87 9.32 -7.45
C ARG A 112 -24.02 9.85 -8.60
N LEU A 113 -22.82 9.32 -8.79
CA LEU A 113 -21.84 9.81 -9.76
C LEU A 113 -21.98 9.17 -11.13
N ALA A 114 -22.58 7.99 -11.23
CA ALA A 114 -22.85 7.34 -12.50
C ALA A 114 -23.79 8.19 -13.39
N ALA A 115 -23.60 8.07 -14.71
CA ALA A 115 -24.64 8.44 -15.65
C ALA A 115 -25.90 7.58 -15.39
N PRO A 116 -27.13 8.12 -15.60
CA PRO A 116 -28.34 7.31 -15.49
C PRO A 116 -28.27 6.05 -16.36
N GLY A 117 -28.44 4.88 -15.75
CA GLY A 117 -28.30 3.57 -16.42
C GLY A 117 -26.88 3.01 -16.46
N GLY A 118 -25.87 3.78 -16.05
CA GLY A 118 -24.46 3.39 -15.95
C GLY A 118 -24.00 3.03 -14.53
N GLU A 119 -24.91 2.95 -13.56
CA GLU A 119 -24.61 2.70 -12.14
C GLU A 119 -23.88 1.36 -11.95
N ARG A 120 -24.33 0.34 -12.67
CA ARG A 120 -23.70 -0.98 -12.65
C ARG A 120 -22.26 -0.93 -13.18
N ASP A 121 -22.04 -0.21 -14.27
CA ASP A 121 -20.74 -0.14 -14.94
C ASP A 121 -19.72 0.60 -14.08
N LEU A 122 -20.12 1.72 -13.45
CA LEU A 122 -19.27 2.42 -12.51
C LEU A 122 -18.96 1.55 -11.29
N ARG A 123 -19.95 0.85 -10.73
CA ARG A 123 -19.72 -0.07 -9.61
C ARG A 123 -18.75 -1.20 -9.97
N GLU A 124 -18.91 -1.80 -11.15
CA GLU A 124 -17.99 -2.83 -11.63
C GLU A 124 -16.57 -2.28 -11.83
N ALA A 125 -16.45 -1.05 -12.36
CA ALA A 125 -15.16 -0.40 -12.50
C ALA A 125 -14.50 -0.11 -11.14
N VAL A 126 -15.26 0.34 -10.14
CA VAL A 126 -14.75 0.53 -8.77
C VAL A 126 -14.27 -0.80 -8.17
N LEU A 127 -15.01 -1.90 -8.37
CA LEU A 127 -14.58 -3.22 -7.91
C LEU A 127 -13.28 -3.67 -8.59
N ARG A 128 -13.16 -3.48 -9.90
CA ARG A 128 -11.92 -3.78 -10.64
C ARG A 128 -10.75 -2.94 -10.14
N TYR A 129 -10.93 -1.64 -9.97
CA TYR A 129 -9.91 -0.75 -9.41
C TYR A 129 -9.49 -1.18 -8.00
N SER A 130 -10.45 -1.48 -7.13
CA SER A 130 -10.20 -1.93 -5.76
C SER A 130 -9.34 -3.19 -5.69
N ARG A 131 -9.56 -4.12 -6.64
CA ARG A 131 -8.79 -5.36 -6.75
C ARG A 131 -7.33 -5.09 -7.11
N GLU A 132 -7.09 -4.26 -8.12
CA GLU A 132 -5.73 -3.91 -8.54
C GLU A 132 -4.97 -3.16 -7.44
N VAL A 133 -5.65 -2.21 -6.77
CA VAL A 133 -5.11 -1.50 -5.61
C VAL A 133 -4.78 -2.46 -4.47
N ALA A 134 -5.61 -3.49 -4.23
CA ALA A 134 -5.34 -4.51 -3.23
C ALA A 134 -4.10 -5.37 -3.58
N PHE A 135 -3.86 -5.67 -4.86
CA PHE A 135 -2.64 -6.35 -5.29
C PHE A 135 -1.40 -5.47 -5.11
N SER A 136 -1.48 -4.19 -5.45
CA SER A 136 -0.39 -3.25 -5.18
C SER A 136 -0.07 -3.14 -3.68
N ALA A 137 -1.10 -3.11 -2.84
CA ALA A 137 -0.93 -3.16 -1.39
C ALA A 137 -0.26 -4.47 -0.91
N ALA A 138 -0.63 -5.61 -1.49
CA ALA A 138 -0.01 -6.90 -1.18
C ALA A 138 1.47 -6.93 -1.59
N GLU A 139 1.83 -6.34 -2.72
CA GLU A 139 3.22 -6.24 -3.18
C GLU A 139 4.09 -5.43 -2.21
N VAL A 140 3.57 -4.32 -1.68
CA VAL A 140 4.27 -3.53 -0.65
C VAL A 140 4.56 -4.38 0.59
N TYR A 141 3.60 -5.18 1.05
CA TYR A 141 3.82 -6.10 2.17
C TYR A 141 4.80 -7.23 1.84
N ALA A 142 4.71 -7.80 0.64
CA ALA A 142 5.64 -8.83 0.18
C ALA A 142 7.07 -8.30 0.18
N ARG A 143 7.29 -7.11 -0.39
CA ARG A 143 8.60 -6.45 -0.41
C ARG A 143 9.11 -6.12 1.00
N ALA A 144 8.24 -5.64 1.88
CA ALA A 144 8.62 -5.40 3.27
C ALA A 144 9.02 -6.70 4.00
N ALA A 145 8.37 -7.82 3.68
CA ALA A 145 8.73 -9.14 4.21
C ALA A 145 10.04 -9.68 3.61
N GLU A 146 10.27 -9.49 2.29
CA GLU A 146 11.52 -9.86 1.61
C GLU A 146 12.72 -9.12 2.20
N VAL A 147 12.61 -7.80 2.43
CA VAL A 147 13.69 -6.99 3.02
C VAL A 147 14.01 -7.47 4.44
N ARG A 148 12.99 -7.86 5.22
CA ARG A 148 13.19 -8.44 6.55
C ARG A 148 13.88 -9.80 6.46
N GLY A 149 13.44 -10.69 5.56
CA GLY A 149 14.09 -11.98 5.36
C GLY A 149 15.55 -11.85 4.91
N ALA A 150 15.86 -10.87 4.05
CA ALA A 150 17.22 -10.57 3.63
C ALA A 150 18.10 -10.03 4.77
N TRP A 151 17.52 -9.27 5.70
CA TRP A 151 18.19 -8.83 6.92
C TRP A 151 18.54 -10.02 7.82
N ASP A 152 17.58 -10.93 8.04
CA ASP A 152 17.78 -12.10 8.89
C ASP A 152 18.86 -13.02 8.32
N ALA A 153 18.81 -13.34 7.02
CA ALA A 153 19.83 -14.14 6.35
C ALA A 153 21.24 -13.53 6.45
N ARG A 154 21.34 -12.19 6.41
CA ARG A 154 22.62 -11.49 6.59
C ARG A 154 23.12 -11.60 8.03
N LEU A 155 22.23 -11.46 9.02
CA LEU A 155 22.59 -11.67 10.42
C LEU A 155 23.03 -13.11 10.69
N GLU A 156 22.32 -14.10 10.13
CA GLU A 156 22.67 -15.51 10.21
C GLU A 156 24.07 -15.78 9.63
N ALA A 157 24.36 -15.26 8.44
CA ALA A 157 25.68 -15.40 7.82
C ALA A 157 26.81 -14.82 8.68
N LEU A 158 26.60 -13.66 9.30
CA LEU A 158 27.58 -13.04 10.22
C LEU A 158 27.76 -13.86 11.50
N VAL A 159 26.70 -14.49 12.02
CA VAL A 159 26.78 -15.38 13.17
C VAL A 159 27.56 -16.64 12.83
N VAL A 160 27.28 -17.28 11.69
CA VAL A 160 28.00 -18.47 11.21
C VAL A 160 29.49 -18.14 11.00
N ASP A 161 29.80 -17.03 10.33
CA ASP A 161 31.17 -16.58 10.09
C ASP A 161 31.95 -16.35 11.39
N ALA A 162 31.36 -15.66 12.37
CA ALA A 162 31.99 -15.44 13.67
C ALA A 162 32.25 -16.77 14.42
N ILE A 163 31.30 -17.70 14.39
CA ILE A 163 31.47 -19.05 14.99
C ILE A 163 32.61 -19.81 14.30
N VAL A 164 32.69 -19.78 12.97
CA VAL A 164 33.75 -20.46 12.19
C VAL A 164 35.12 -19.88 12.49
N ARG A 165 35.22 -18.56 12.70
CA ARG A 165 36.48 -17.89 13.11
C ARG A 165 36.83 -18.09 14.58
N GLY A 166 35.88 -18.53 15.40
CA GLY A 166 36.04 -18.66 16.85
C GLY A 166 35.89 -17.34 17.61
N ASP A 167 35.29 -16.31 16.99
CA ASP A 167 35.03 -15.03 17.63
C ASP A 167 33.87 -15.16 18.63
N ALA A 168 34.13 -14.95 19.92
CA ALA A 168 33.14 -15.11 20.99
C ALA A 168 32.92 -13.80 21.77
N ASP A 169 32.60 -12.73 21.04
CA ASP A 169 32.37 -11.39 21.60
C ASP A 169 30.90 -11.14 22.00
N ASP A 170 30.64 -10.02 22.67
CA ASP A 170 29.28 -9.59 23.03
C ASP A 170 28.43 -9.26 21.79
N ALA A 171 29.06 -8.89 20.68
CA ALA A 171 28.36 -8.60 19.44
C ALA A 171 27.75 -9.88 18.84
N LEU A 172 28.44 -11.03 18.91
CA LEU A 172 27.89 -12.33 18.54
C LEU A 172 26.66 -12.67 19.37
N ARG A 173 26.74 -12.55 20.70
CA ARG A 173 25.59 -12.80 21.60
C ARG A 173 24.38 -11.92 21.26
N SER A 174 24.62 -10.64 20.98
CA SER A 174 23.56 -9.69 20.60
C SER A 174 22.89 -10.07 19.28
N ARG A 175 23.67 -10.46 18.25
CA ARG A 175 23.13 -10.90 16.95
C ARG A 175 22.33 -12.21 17.05
N VAL A 176 22.82 -13.18 17.81
CA VAL A 176 22.12 -14.45 18.10
C VAL A 176 20.78 -14.19 18.80
N ALA A 177 20.76 -13.29 19.79
CA ALA A 177 19.52 -12.90 20.46
C ALA A 177 18.53 -12.17 19.55
N ALA A 178 19.03 -11.31 18.63
CA ALA A 178 18.21 -10.62 17.64
C ALA A 178 17.49 -11.57 16.65
N LEU A 179 18.11 -12.72 16.36
CA LEU A 179 17.50 -13.82 15.59
C LEU A 179 16.54 -14.68 16.42
N GLY A 180 16.36 -14.38 17.71
CA GLY A 180 15.53 -15.17 18.63
C GLY A 180 16.15 -16.51 19.03
N TRP A 181 17.43 -16.74 18.74
CA TRP A 181 18.12 -17.97 19.09
C TRP A 181 18.48 -17.93 20.58
N SER A 182 17.62 -18.52 21.41
CA SER A 182 17.74 -18.45 22.87
C SER A 182 18.72 -19.47 23.46
N GLY A 183 19.33 -20.36 22.66
CA GLY A 183 20.28 -21.38 23.12
C GLY A 183 19.66 -22.57 23.87
N HIS A 184 18.32 -22.66 23.96
CA HIS A 184 17.61 -23.74 24.65
C HIS A 184 17.19 -24.90 23.73
N GLY A 185 17.48 -24.81 22.43
CA GLY A 185 17.16 -25.84 21.43
C GLY A 185 18.35 -26.72 21.08
N SER A 186 18.08 -27.92 20.54
CA SER A 186 19.13 -28.77 19.96
C SER A 186 19.60 -28.17 18.63
N ALA A 187 20.92 -28.19 18.39
CA ALA A 187 21.52 -27.77 17.13
C ALA A 187 22.14 -28.97 16.41
N LEU A 188 22.02 -29.00 15.08
CA LEU A 188 22.73 -29.93 14.20
C LEU A 188 23.67 -29.11 13.31
N VAL A 189 24.95 -29.49 13.29
CA VAL A 189 25.94 -28.89 12.40
C VAL A 189 26.36 -29.94 11.37
N MET A 190 26.26 -29.59 10.09
CA MET A 190 26.77 -30.40 9.00
C MET A 190 27.85 -29.61 8.27
N VAL A 191 29.01 -30.22 8.10
CA VAL A 191 30.17 -29.63 7.41
C VAL A 191 30.57 -30.56 6.28
N GLY A 192 30.88 -30.00 5.13
CA GLY A 192 31.31 -30.76 3.95
C GLY A 192 32.30 -29.96 3.12
N THR A 193 33.06 -30.66 2.29
CA THR A 193 33.98 -30.04 1.32
C THR A 193 33.28 -29.87 -0.02
N THR A 194 33.42 -28.71 -0.66
CA THR A 194 33.01 -28.52 -2.06
C THR A 194 34.14 -28.95 -3.01
N SER A 195 33.80 -29.66 -4.09
CA SER A 195 34.75 -30.14 -5.10
C SER A 195 35.20 -29.06 -6.09
N HIS A 196 34.54 -27.90 -6.12
CA HIS A 196 34.91 -26.72 -6.93
C HIS A 196 34.67 -25.41 -6.15
N PRO A 197 35.43 -24.33 -6.40
CA PRO A 197 35.19 -23.04 -5.75
C PRO A 197 33.82 -22.48 -6.15
N LEU A 198 33.10 -21.92 -5.16
CA LEU A 198 31.81 -21.22 -5.30
C LEU A 198 31.99 -19.83 -5.91
#